data_AF-A0A0C2GP23-F1
#
_entry.id   AF-A0A0C2GP23-F1
#
_cell.length_a   1.000
_cell.length_b   1.000
_cell.length_c   1.000
_cell.angle_alpha   90.00
_cell.angle_beta   90.00
_cell.angle_gamma   90.00
#
_symmetry.space_group_name_H-M   'P 1'
#
loop_
_entity.id
_entity.type
_entity.pdbx_description
1 polymer ?
#
loop_
_entity_poly.entity_id
_entity_poly.type
_entity_poly.pdbx_seq_one_letter_code
_entity_poly.pdbx_strand_id
1 'polypeptide(L)'
;MSPLGNPGSAFFRKAGDPNILTDPVIKKIASAHGKTPAQIVLRWATQQDIIVIPKSTSEARIKENAAIFDFKLTDAEMKEIEGIDRGWRLVDLTSTESDHPHFPFLEEY
;
A
#
# COMPACT_ATOMS: atom_id res chain seq x y z
N MET A 1 3.48 -1.37 8.13
CA MET A 1 3.08 -2.80 8.12
C MET A 1 2.10 -3.01 6.96
N SER A 2 2.07 -4.16 6.28
CA SER A 2 1.20 -4.45 5.11
C SER A 2 1.26 -3.45 3.93
N PRO A 3 2.46 -3.08 3.43
CA PRO A 3 2.60 -2.01 2.41
C PRO A 3 1.91 -2.32 1.07
N LEU A 4 1.59 -3.58 0.79
CA LEU A 4 0.92 -4.00 -0.46
C LEU A 4 -0.58 -4.31 -0.26
N GLY A 5 -1.17 -4.00 0.89
CA GLY A 5 -2.60 -4.20 1.15
C GLY A 5 -3.03 -5.66 1.36
N ASN A 6 -2.09 -6.53 1.77
CA ASN A 6 -2.29 -7.95 2.09
C ASN A 6 -3.16 -8.72 1.07
N PRO A 7 -2.76 -8.74 -0.22
CA PRO A 7 -3.63 -9.21 -1.31
C PRO A 7 -3.96 -10.70 -1.24
N GLY A 8 -3.22 -11.48 -0.45
CA GLY A 8 -3.42 -12.92 -0.30
C GLY A 8 -4.23 -13.36 0.92
N SER A 9 -4.71 -12.43 1.77
CA SER A 9 -5.46 -12.79 2.97
C SER A 9 -6.96 -12.84 2.71
N ALA A 10 -7.57 -14.02 2.85
CA ALA A 10 -9.02 -14.18 2.90
C ALA A 10 -9.63 -13.81 4.27
N PHE A 11 -8.79 -13.59 5.28
CA PHE A 11 -9.24 -13.23 6.64
C PHE A 11 -9.43 -11.71 6.78
N PHE A 12 -8.46 -10.93 6.29
CA PHE A 12 -8.49 -9.46 6.40
C PHE A 12 -9.14 -8.77 5.20
N ARG A 13 -9.36 -9.47 4.09
CA ARG A 13 -10.00 -8.89 2.89
C ARG A 13 -11.37 -9.48 2.63
N LYS A 14 -12.33 -8.62 2.39
CA LYS A 14 -13.70 -8.92 1.95
C LYS A 14 -13.87 -8.56 0.48
N ALA A 15 -14.89 -9.15 -0.15
CA ALA A 15 -15.27 -8.77 -1.50
C ALA A 15 -15.71 -7.29 -1.52
N GLY A 16 -15.16 -6.51 -2.46
CA GLY A 16 -15.42 -5.08 -2.57
C GLY A 16 -14.40 -4.17 -1.86
N ASP A 17 -13.51 -4.73 -1.04
CA ASP A 17 -12.48 -3.92 -0.36
C ASP A 17 -11.54 -3.24 -1.37
N PRO A 18 -11.13 -1.98 -1.12
CA PRO A 18 -10.15 -1.29 -1.95
C PRO A 18 -8.87 -2.09 -2.12
N ASN A 19 -8.34 -2.14 -3.34
CA ASN A 19 -7.08 -2.80 -3.65
C ASN A 19 -6.17 -1.86 -4.43
N ILE A 20 -5.15 -1.36 -3.74
CA ILE A 20 -4.16 -0.41 -4.25
C ILE A 20 -3.40 -0.93 -5.48
N LEU A 21 -3.17 -2.24 -5.57
CA LEU A 21 -2.46 -2.86 -6.70
C LEU A 21 -3.30 -2.88 -7.98
N THR A 22 -4.61 -2.66 -7.85
CA THR A 22 -5.54 -2.58 -8.98
C THR A 22 -6.04 -1.18 -9.26
N ASP A 23 -5.66 -0.19 -8.45
CA ASP A 23 -6.11 1.18 -8.59
C ASP A 23 -5.68 1.77 -9.96
N PRO A 24 -6.59 2.44 -10.70
CA PRO A 24 -6.27 3.02 -12.00
C PRO A 24 -5.10 4.01 -11.98
N VAL A 25 -4.96 4.82 -10.92
CA VAL A 25 -3.86 5.78 -10.79
C VAL A 25 -2.53 5.06 -10.67
N ILE A 26 -2.46 4.05 -9.80
CA ILE A 26 -1.27 3.23 -9.61
C ILE A 26 -0.89 2.50 -10.91
N LYS A 27 -1.86 1.93 -11.63
CA LYS A 27 -1.61 1.26 -12.91
C LYS A 27 -1.11 2.21 -14.00
N LYS A 28 -1.68 3.42 -14.08
CA LYS A 28 -1.23 4.46 -15.02
C LYS A 28 0.23 4.82 -14.77
N ILE A 29 0.59 5.08 -13.52
CA ILE A 29 1.97 5.43 -13.12
C ILE A 29 2.91 4.24 -13.36
N ALA A 30 2.50 3.03 -13.01
CA ALA A 30 3.26 1.81 -13.25
C ALA A 30 3.60 1.64 -14.74
N SER A 31 2.63 1.86 -15.62
CA SER A 31 2.83 1.83 -17.08
C SER A 31 3.82 2.90 -17.55
N ALA A 32 3.71 4.13 -17.03
CA ALA A 32 4.59 5.25 -17.41
C ALA A 32 6.08 5.00 -17.06
N HIS A 33 6.34 4.28 -15.96
CA HIS A 33 7.70 3.94 -15.52
C HIS A 33 8.19 2.57 -16.01
N GLY A 34 7.33 1.78 -16.68
CA GLY A 34 7.66 0.39 -17.02
C GLY A 34 7.87 -0.50 -15.79
N LYS A 35 7.12 -0.24 -14.71
CA LYS A 35 7.21 -0.91 -13.41
C LYS A 35 5.88 -1.61 -13.07
N THR A 36 5.87 -2.41 -12.02
CA THR A 36 4.64 -3.02 -11.50
C THR A 36 3.92 -2.11 -10.51
N PRO A 37 2.60 -2.26 -10.32
CA PRO A 37 1.85 -1.56 -9.27
C PRO A 37 2.48 -1.71 -7.87
N ALA A 38 3.04 -2.88 -7.55
CA ALA A 38 3.70 -3.12 -6.28
C ALA A 38 4.95 -2.25 -6.12
N GLN A 39 5.77 -2.14 -7.17
CA GLN A 39 6.95 -1.27 -7.16
C GLN A 39 6.58 0.21 -6.98
N ILE A 40 5.51 0.68 -7.61
CA ILE A 40 5.03 2.06 -7.44
C ILE A 40 4.63 2.33 -5.99
N VAL A 41 3.85 1.43 -5.38
CA VAL A 41 3.40 1.60 -3.98
C VAL A 41 4.58 1.58 -3.01
N LEU A 42 5.54 0.68 -3.19
CA LEU A 42 6.74 0.62 -2.36
C LEU A 42 7.64 1.84 -2.56
N ARG A 43 7.79 2.31 -3.81
CA ARG A 43 8.55 3.52 -4.10
C ARG A 43 7.91 4.76 -3.49
N TRP A 44 6.60 4.91 -3.59
CA TRP A 44 5.88 6.04 -3.00
C TRP A 44 6.18 6.17 -1.51
N ALA A 45 6.04 5.09 -0.74
CA ALA A 45 6.32 5.11 0.69
C ALA A 45 7.81 5.42 0.99
N THR A 46 8.73 4.70 0.35
CA THR A 46 10.17 4.87 0.61
C THR A 46 10.71 6.23 0.18
N GLN A 47 10.10 6.87 -0.83
CA GLN A 47 10.50 8.20 -1.29
C GLN A 47 10.11 9.32 -0.31
N GLN A 48 9.19 9.04 0.62
CA GLN A 48 8.82 9.92 1.74
C GLN A 48 9.48 9.49 3.05
N ASP A 49 10.58 8.74 2.96
CA ASP A 49 11.33 8.20 4.11
C ASP A 49 10.52 7.23 5.00
N ILE A 50 9.43 6.66 4.48
CA ILE A 50 8.65 5.63 5.18
C ILE A 50 9.24 4.25 4.90
N ILE A 51 9.63 3.55 5.98
CA ILE A 51 10.18 2.19 5.89
C ILE A 51 9.07 1.19 5.54
N VAL A 52 9.34 0.33 4.55
CA VAL A 52 8.42 -0.72 4.09
C VAL A 52 8.97 -2.12 4.35
N ILE A 53 8.07 -3.07 4.63
CA ILE A 53 8.37 -4.49 4.88
C ILE A 53 7.47 -5.40 4.02
N PRO A 54 7.65 -5.44 2.68
CA PRO A 54 6.83 -6.27 1.81
C PRO A 54 7.15 -7.76 1.99
N LYS A 55 6.13 -8.57 2.30
CA LYS A 55 6.27 -10.03 2.38
C LYS A 55 6.10 -10.66 1.00
N SER A 56 6.99 -11.58 0.64
CA SER A 56 6.83 -12.49 -0.49
C SER A 56 7.51 -13.83 -0.20
N THR A 57 6.99 -14.93 -0.77
CA THR A 57 7.66 -16.25 -0.83
C THR A 57 8.08 -16.60 -2.26
N SER A 58 7.72 -15.78 -3.24
CA SER A 58 8.12 -15.94 -4.64
C SER A 58 9.43 -15.20 -4.88
N GLU A 59 10.46 -15.90 -5.31
CA GLU A 59 11.78 -15.31 -5.61
C GLU A 59 11.69 -14.16 -6.61
N ALA A 60 10.92 -14.35 -7.70
CA ALA A 60 10.69 -13.32 -8.70
C ALA A 60 10.12 -12.03 -8.06
N ARG A 61 9.10 -12.15 -7.19
CA ARG A 61 8.51 -11.01 -6.50
C ARG A 61 9.43 -10.41 -5.43
N ILE A 62 10.29 -11.21 -4.79
CA ILE A 62 11.30 -10.69 -3.85
C ILE A 62 12.26 -9.77 -4.60
N LYS A 63 12.76 -10.21 -5.77
CA LYS A 63 13.63 -9.40 -6.62
C LYS A 63 12.90 -8.15 -7.15
N GLU A 64 11.66 -8.31 -7.61
CA GLU A 64 10.82 -7.20 -8.09
C GLU A 64 10.60 -6.13 -7.00
N ASN A 65 10.22 -6.55 -5.79
CA ASN A 65 9.95 -5.64 -4.66
C ASN A 65 11.21 -4.90 -4.17
N ALA A 66 12.41 -5.45 -4.40
CA ALA A 66 13.67 -4.81 -4.07
C ALA A 66 14.13 -3.81 -5.15
N ALA A 67 13.72 -4.01 -6.41
CA ALA A 67 14.07 -3.17 -7.55
C ALA A 67 13.21 -1.89 -7.60
N ILE A 68 13.28 -1.08 -6.55
CA ILE A 68 12.50 0.16 -6.38
C ILE A 68 13.36 1.42 -6.26
N PHE A 69 14.68 1.28 -6.31
CA PHE A 69 15.62 2.40 -6.13
C PHE A 69 16.24 2.90 -7.43
N ASP A 70 15.91 2.26 -8.56
CA ASP A 70 16.39 2.59 -9.90
C ASP A 70 15.48 3.58 -10.65
N PHE A 71 14.42 4.09 -9.99
CA PHE A 71 13.54 5.13 -10.53
C PHE A 71 13.06 6.07 -9.42
N LYS A 72 12.42 7.18 -9.81
CA LYS A 72 11.84 8.17 -8.90
C LYS A 72 10.47 8.59 -9.41
N LEU A 73 9.51 8.69 -8.50
CA LEU A 73 8.21 9.27 -8.80
C LEU A 73 8.35 10.80 -8.84
N THR A 74 7.70 11.43 -9.81
CA THR A 74 7.61 12.89 -9.90
C THR A 74 6.71 13.45 -8.80
N ASP A 75 6.87 14.72 -8.46
CA ASP A 75 6.04 15.37 -7.43
C ASP A 75 4.54 15.35 -7.81
N ALA A 76 4.22 15.39 -9.11
CA ALA A 76 2.86 15.26 -9.60
C ALA A 76 2.30 13.84 -9.34
N GLU A 77 3.08 12.80 -9.62
CA GLU A 77 2.69 11.41 -9.34
C GLU A 77 2.56 11.14 -7.85
N MET A 78 3.45 11.70 -7.03
CA MET A 78 3.35 11.62 -5.56
C MET A 78 2.02 12.20 -5.06
N LYS A 79 1.59 13.34 -5.62
CA LYS A 79 0.30 13.96 -5.30
C LYS A 79 -0.90 13.19 -5.87
N GLU A 80 -0.78 12.62 -7.06
CA GLU A 80 -1.83 11.75 -7.64
C GLU A 80 -2.10 10.54 -6.72
N ILE A 81 -1.05 9.94 -6.15
CA ILE A 81 -1.17 8.80 -5.23
C ILE A 81 -1.70 9.24 -3.85
N GLU A 82 -1.38 10.44 -3.37
CA GLU A 82 -1.98 10.97 -2.14
C GLU A 82 -3.50 11.16 -2.30
N GLY A 83 -3.95 11.61 -3.49
CA GLY A 83 -5.37 11.87 -3.77
C GLY A 83 -6.29 10.64 -3.85
N ILE A 84 -5.76 9.42 -3.78
CA ILE A 84 -6.58 8.19 -3.75
C ILE A 84 -6.75 7.62 -2.33
N ASP A 85 -6.24 8.28 -1.30
CA ASP A 85 -6.51 7.89 0.09
C ASP A 85 -8.02 7.92 0.38
N ARG A 86 -8.46 6.97 1.21
CA ARG A 86 -9.88 6.75 1.52
C ARG A 86 -10.15 6.72 3.02
N GLY A 87 -9.16 7.02 3.86
CA GLY A 87 -9.26 6.80 5.32
C GLY A 87 -9.57 5.34 5.68
N TRP A 88 -9.27 4.41 4.77
CA TRP A 88 -9.63 2.99 4.92
C TRP A 88 -8.47 2.19 5.48
N ARG A 89 -8.75 1.36 6.49
CA ARG A 89 -7.78 0.45 7.11
C ARG A 89 -8.09 -0.98 6.71
N LEU A 90 -7.05 -1.68 6.25
CA LEU A 90 -7.12 -3.13 6.06
C LEU A 90 -7.24 -3.87 7.41
N VAL A 91 -6.45 -3.44 8.39
CA VAL A 91 -6.49 -4.01 9.75
C VAL A 91 -7.22 -3.01 10.62
N ASP A 92 -8.54 -3.19 10.66
CA ASP A 92 -9.44 -2.46 11.54
C ASP A 92 -9.96 -3.42 12.61
N LEU A 93 -9.63 -3.12 13.87
CA LEU A 93 -10.00 -3.92 15.04
C LEU A 93 -11.15 -3.28 15.83
N THR A 94 -11.78 -2.23 15.30
CA THR A 94 -12.81 -1.45 16.01
C THR A 94 -13.99 -2.33 16.42
N SER A 95 -14.38 -3.30 15.59
CA SER A 95 -15.50 -4.20 15.90
C SER A 95 -15.21 -5.20 17.02
N THR A 96 -13.94 -5.42 17.39
CA THR A 96 -13.55 -6.46 18.36
C THR A 96 -12.85 -5.93 19.60
N GLU A 97 -12.16 -4.78 19.51
CA GLU A 97 -11.26 -4.29 20.56
C GLU A 97 -11.50 -2.82 20.95
N SER A 98 -12.59 -2.20 20.47
CA SER A 98 -12.83 -0.76 20.68
C SER A 98 -13.11 -0.36 22.13
N ASP A 99 -13.41 -1.32 23.00
CA ASP A 99 -13.58 -1.13 24.44
C ASP A 99 -12.25 -1.03 25.21
N HIS A 100 -11.12 -1.36 24.57
CA HIS A 100 -9.81 -1.26 25.21
C HIS A 100 -9.47 0.22 25.51
N PRO A 101 -9.01 0.56 26.74
CA PRO A 101 -8.78 1.95 27.16
C PRO A 101 -7.71 2.70 26.35
N HIS A 102 -6.89 1.97 25.59
CA HIS A 102 -5.86 2.50 24.71
C HIS A 102 -6.08 2.11 23.25
N PHE A 103 -7.33 1.86 22.86
CA PHE A 103 -7.64 1.49 21.49
C PHE A 103 -7.28 2.65 20.53
N PRO A 104 -6.39 2.42 19.53
CA PRO A 104 -5.71 3.52 18.84
C PRO A 104 -6.47 4.13 17.65
N PHE A 105 -7.66 3.63 17.30
CA PHE A 105 -8.34 3.99 16.04
C PHE A 105 -9.63 4.80 16.22
N LEU A 106 -9.97 5.24 17.43
CA LEU A 106 -11.14 6.10 17.65
C LEU A 106 -10.88 7.57 17.35
N GLU A 107 -9.62 7.99 17.43
CA GLU A 107 -9.21 9.37 17.19
C GLU A 107 -8.84 9.60 15.72
N GLU A 108 -9.11 10.80 15.22
CA GLU A 108 -8.67 11.25 13.89
C GLU A 108 -7.19 11.66 13.92
N TYR A 109 -6.49 11.47 12.80
CA TYR A 109 -5.11 11.93 12.59
C TYR A 109 -4.85 12.31 11.14
#